data_AF-A0A968NNR4-F1
#
_entry.id   AF-A0A968NNR4-F1
#
_cell.length_a   1.000
_cell.length_b   1.000
_cell.length_c   1.000
_cell.angle_alpha   90.00
_cell.angle_beta   90.00
_cell.angle_gamma   90.00
#
_symmetry.space_group_name_H-M   'P 1'
#
loop_
_entity.id
_entity.type
_entity.pdbx_description
1 polymer ?
#
loop_
_entity_poly.entity_id
_entity_poly.type
_entity_poly.pdbx_seq_one_letter_code
_entity_poly.pdbx_strand_id
1 'polypeptide(L)'
;MLWTKEDQPYGSNAGNVFFNNASNATTTVRFLATGNYTLRLTAWDDFRSAHDNLTVTVVEGDDDGDGLSNARELALGTNRTTADSDGDGMSDGFEATHGFDPLEDDENNNSIPDGDDDWDGDGTSNENEETAASDPRDPYNGFPYILSLLSGDFQVVGNGTYLPDPLVFKVSDLGGNATASVPVTFHAPTGRAKLSTSLNGTLSESLTVSSDGNGTITLYLRVE
;
A
#
# COMPACT_ATOMS: atom_id res chain seq x y z
N MET A 1 46.45 19.37 4.72
CA MET A 1 45.15 19.07 4.07
C MET A 1 44.13 20.08 4.55
N LEU A 2 43.93 21.17 3.80
CA LEU A 2 42.85 22.13 4.04
C LEU A 2 41.75 21.80 3.03
N TRP A 3 40.51 21.62 3.47
CA TRP A 3 39.39 21.36 2.57
C TRP A 3 38.68 22.67 2.26
N THR A 4 38.46 22.98 0.99
CA THR A 4 37.61 24.13 0.59
C THR A 4 36.35 23.61 -0.10
N LYS A 5 35.19 24.00 0.43
CA LYS A 5 33.84 23.70 -0.05
C LYS A 5 33.36 24.91 -0.86
N GLU A 6 32.93 24.71 -2.10
CA GLU A 6 32.53 25.83 -2.97
C GLU A 6 31.01 25.97 -3.00
N ASP A 7 30.55 27.22 -3.00
CA ASP A 7 29.17 27.64 -3.14
C ASP A 7 28.93 27.95 -4.63
N GLN A 8 27.92 27.32 -5.26
CA GLN A 8 27.33 27.55 -6.61
C GLN A 8 28.02 26.95 -7.87
N PRO A 9 27.28 26.60 -8.96
CA PRO A 9 25.95 25.95 -9.03
C PRO A 9 25.89 24.79 -10.06
N TYR A 10 25.25 23.64 -9.76
CA TYR A 10 24.48 22.82 -10.73
C TYR A 10 23.56 21.86 -9.95
N GLY A 11 22.27 22.20 -9.82
CA GLY A 11 21.23 21.32 -9.25
C GLY A 11 20.36 21.99 -8.18
N SER A 12 19.14 22.34 -8.57
CA SER A 12 17.91 22.80 -7.85
C SER A 12 17.91 23.54 -6.49
N ASN A 13 18.91 23.48 -5.60
CA ASN A 13 18.79 24.00 -4.23
C ASN A 13 20.02 24.76 -3.70
N ALA A 14 20.77 25.45 -4.56
CA ALA A 14 21.99 26.17 -4.19
C ALA A 14 21.78 27.32 -3.17
N GLY A 15 20.55 27.67 -2.78
CA GLY A 15 20.24 28.68 -1.76
C GLY A 15 19.99 28.15 -0.33
N ASN A 16 20.01 26.83 -0.12
CA ASN A 16 19.58 26.20 1.12
C ASN A 16 20.71 25.53 1.91
N VAL A 17 21.98 25.75 1.56
CA VAL A 17 23.15 25.15 2.22
C VAL A 17 24.14 26.22 2.63
N PHE A 18 24.53 26.25 3.91
CA PHE A 18 25.45 27.26 4.46
C PHE A 18 26.60 26.59 5.19
N PHE A 19 27.83 26.88 4.77
CA PHE A 19 29.04 26.48 5.49
C PHE A 19 29.50 27.59 6.43
N ASN A 20 29.80 27.24 7.69
CA ASN A 20 30.32 28.23 8.65
C ASN A 20 31.67 28.80 8.22
N ASN A 21 32.55 27.94 7.70
CA ASN A 21 33.74 28.33 6.96
C ASN A 21 34.07 27.22 5.97
N ALA A 22 33.78 27.47 4.70
CA ALA A 22 33.96 26.50 3.63
C ALA A 22 35.42 26.09 3.45
N SER A 23 36.39 26.93 3.81
CA SER A 23 37.83 26.73 3.63
C SER A 23 38.54 26.05 4.80
N ASN A 24 37.83 25.78 5.90
CA ASN A 24 38.40 25.08 7.04
C ASN A 24 38.19 23.57 6.90
N ALA A 25 39.24 22.80 7.20
CA ALA A 25 39.21 21.34 7.17
C ALA A 25 38.11 20.76 8.08
N THR A 26 37.81 21.43 9.19
CA THR A 26 36.68 21.11 10.08
C THR A 26 35.72 22.30 10.10
N THR A 27 34.48 22.07 9.69
CA THR A 27 33.46 23.11 9.56
C THR A 27 32.07 22.52 9.66
N THR A 28 31.10 23.31 10.13
CA THR A 28 29.69 22.92 10.15
C THR A 28 29.01 23.34 8.85
N VAL A 29 28.04 22.53 8.43
CA VAL A 29 27.12 22.81 7.33
C VAL A 29 25.72 22.87 7.90
N ARG A 30 24.91 23.83 7.44
CA ARG A 30 23.49 23.94 7.78
C ARG A 30 22.68 23.79 6.49
N PHE A 31 21.62 23.01 6.57
CA PHE A 31 20.65 22.84 5.50
C PHE A 31 19.34 23.50 5.94
N LEU A 32 18.73 24.30 5.07
CA LEU A 32 17.47 25.02 5.37
C LEU A 32 16.22 24.31 4.90
N ALA A 33 16.38 23.22 4.14
CA ALA A 33 15.28 22.41 3.65
C ALA A 33 15.73 20.94 3.55
N THR A 34 14.76 20.05 3.50
CA THR A 34 14.98 18.66 3.09
C THR A 34 15.35 18.58 1.60
N GLY A 35 15.93 17.45 1.20
CA GLY A 35 16.28 17.17 -0.18
C GLY A 35 17.69 16.64 -0.37
N ASN A 36 18.03 16.41 -1.63
CA ASN A 36 19.34 15.93 -2.05
C ASN A 36 20.26 17.10 -2.35
N TYR A 37 21.43 17.08 -1.74
CA TYR A 37 22.48 18.09 -1.87
C TYR A 37 23.75 17.44 -2.36
N THR A 38 24.38 18.01 -3.38
CA THR A 38 25.72 17.59 -3.81
C THR A 38 26.75 18.58 -3.27
N LEU A 39 27.60 18.11 -2.38
CA LEU A 39 28.70 18.87 -1.81
C LEU A 39 29.99 18.48 -2.52
N ARG A 40 30.80 19.45 -2.95
CA ARG A 40 32.12 19.16 -3.50
C ARG A 40 33.18 19.20 -2.40
N LEU A 41 33.93 18.11 -2.24
CA LEU A 41 35.06 18.00 -1.34
C LEU A 41 36.35 18.20 -2.14
N THR A 42 37.18 19.17 -1.75
CA THR A 42 38.44 19.49 -2.45
C THR A 42 39.63 19.31 -1.51
N ALA A 43 40.65 18.55 -1.92
CA ALA A 43 41.92 18.37 -1.21
C ALA A 43 43.09 18.97 -2.00
N TRP A 44 44.09 19.51 -1.31
CA TRP A 44 45.30 20.08 -1.94
C TRP A 44 46.57 19.91 -1.08
N ASP A 45 47.74 19.91 -1.73
CA ASP A 45 49.07 19.66 -1.13
C ASP A 45 50.14 20.71 -1.53
N ASP A 46 49.77 22.00 -1.50
CA ASP A 46 50.58 23.17 -1.95
C ASP A 46 50.92 23.20 -3.45
N PHE A 47 50.88 22.05 -4.15
CA PHE A 47 51.27 21.94 -5.57
C PHE A 47 50.17 21.37 -6.47
N ARG A 48 49.24 20.58 -5.92
CA ARG A 48 48.13 19.96 -6.65
C ARG A 48 46.83 20.07 -5.86
N SER A 49 45.72 20.01 -6.58
CA SER A 49 44.38 19.87 -6.00
C SER A 49 43.61 18.75 -6.71
N ALA A 50 42.79 18.03 -5.95
CA ALA A 50 41.81 17.07 -6.45
C ALA A 50 40.46 17.32 -5.77
N HIS A 51 39.36 16.93 -6.42
CA HIS A 51 38.02 17.05 -5.85
C HIS A 51 37.16 15.83 -6.15
N ASP A 52 36.16 15.59 -5.30
CA ASP A 52 35.10 14.61 -5.52
C ASP A 52 33.76 15.14 -4.97
N ASN A 53 32.65 14.57 -5.44
CA ASN A 53 31.31 14.97 -5.03
C ASN A 53 30.75 14.00 -3.98
N LEU A 54 30.15 14.55 -2.94
CA LEU A 54 29.41 13.84 -1.90
C LEU A 54 27.94 14.22 -2.00
N THR A 55 27.08 13.22 -2.19
CA THR A 55 25.63 13.42 -2.09
C THR A 55 25.20 13.28 -0.62
N VAL A 56 24.50 14.27 -0.11
CA VAL A 56 23.89 14.31 1.22
C VAL A 56 22.39 14.46 1.05
N THR A 57 21.63 13.54 1.63
CA THR A 57 20.16 13.62 1.67
C THR A 57 19.75 14.09 3.06
N VAL A 58 19.00 15.19 3.12
CA VAL A 58 18.39 15.71 4.34
C VAL A 58 16.92 15.33 4.30
N VAL A 59 16.46 14.57 5.28
CA VAL A 59 15.05 14.18 5.42
C VAL A 59 14.41 14.93 6.59
N GLU A 60 13.08 14.93 6.66
CA GLU A 60 12.41 15.41 7.86
C GLU A 60 12.73 14.46 9.03
N GLY A 61 12.68 14.98 10.26
CA GLY A 61 12.80 14.11 11.43
C GLY A 61 11.60 13.19 11.52
N ASP A 62 11.86 11.98 12.00
CA ASP A 62 10.93 10.88 12.22
C ASP A 62 11.52 10.19 13.46
N ASP A 63 11.02 10.61 14.63
CA ASP A 63 11.67 10.38 15.93
C ASP A 63 11.46 8.93 16.42
N ASP A 64 10.38 8.25 16.01
CA ASP A 64 10.08 6.83 16.27
C ASP A 64 10.33 5.91 15.06
N GLY A 65 10.44 6.45 13.85
CA GLY A 65 10.90 5.73 12.67
C GLY A 65 9.81 4.93 11.96
N ASP A 66 8.56 5.36 12.06
CA ASP A 66 7.39 4.68 11.51
C ASP A 66 7.07 5.10 10.05
N GLY A 67 7.81 6.08 9.52
CA GLY A 67 7.63 6.61 8.18
C GLY A 67 6.74 7.85 8.10
N LEU A 68 6.16 8.31 9.21
CA LEU A 68 5.46 9.57 9.36
C LEU A 68 6.42 10.64 9.90
N SER A 69 6.51 11.78 9.22
CA SER A 69 7.45 12.81 9.71
C SER A 69 6.93 13.49 10.97
N ASN A 70 7.84 13.89 11.87
CA ASN A 70 7.59 14.70 13.07
C ASN A 70 6.69 15.93 12.86
N ALA A 71 6.71 16.50 11.65
CA ALA A 71 5.87 17.63 11.27
C ALA A 71 4.47 17.18 10.84
N ARG A 72 4.36 16.04 10.17
CA ARG A 72 3.10 15.41 9.80
C ARG A 72 2.37 14.85 11.00
N GLU A 73 3.07 14.18 11.91
CA GLU A 73 2.53 13.72 13.18
C GLU A 73 1.90 14.85 13.98
N LEU A 74 2.64 15.96 14.13
CA LEU A 74 2.12 17.17 14.78
C LEU A 74 0.86 17.71 14.09
N ALA A 75 0.75 17.56 12.77
CA ALA A 75 -0.41 18.02 12.00
C ALA A 75 -1.61 17.08 12.11
N LEU A 76 -1.39 15.78 12.26
CA LEU A 76 -2.43 14.77 12.48
C LEU A 76 -2.84 14.68 13.96
N GLY A 77 -1.99 15.12 14.89
CA GLY A 77 -2.25 15.03 16.32
C GLY A 77 -1.70 13.78 16.97
N THR A 78 -0.93 12.98 16.22
CA THR A 78 -0.24 11.78 16.69
C THR A 78 1.02 12.12 17.49
N ASN A 79 1.66 11.12 18.08
CA ASN A 79 2.78 11.31 18.98
C ASN A 79 4.10 10.80 18.39
N ARG A 80 4.97 11.75 18.03
CA ARG A 80 6.37 11.61 17.57
C ARG A 80 7.36 10.73 18.30
N THR A 81 6.94 10.01 19.32
CA THR A 81 7.82 9.08 20.02
C THR A 81 7.18 7.71 20.18
N THR A 82 6.05 7.48 19.50
CA THR A 82 5.31 6.23 19.47
C THR A 82 4.82 6.01 18.06
N ALA A 83 5.32 4.94 17.44
CA ALA A 83 4.98 4.58 16.08
C ALA A 83 3.49 4.27 15.88
N ASP A 84 2.77 3.94 16.96
CA ASP A 84 1.36 3.57 16.97
C ASP A 84 0.69 4.40 18.08
N SER A 85 -0.13 5.39 17.70
CA SER A 85 -0.65 6.40 18.62
C SER A 85 -1.95 6.00 19.32
N ASP A 86 -2.79 5.16 18.72
CA ASP A 86 -4.05 4.68 19.31
C ASP A 86 -3.96 3.25 19.86
N GLY A 87 -2.94 2.48 19.47
CA GLY A 87 -2.60 1.17 20.02
C GLY A 87 -3.33 0.01 19.36
N ASP A 88 -3.75 0.16 18.09
CA ASP A 88 -4.52 -0.84 17.35
C ASP A 88 -3.63 -1.93 16.70
N GLY A 89 -2.31 -1.70 16.64
CA GLY A 89 -1.31 -2.58 16.05
C GLY A 89 -0.74 -2.12 14.71
N MET A 90 -1.24 -1.03 14.11
CA MET A 90 -0.69 -0.42 12.91
C MET A 90 0.14 0.82 13.26
N SER A 91 1.12 1.17 12.42
CA SER A 91 1.83 2.44 12.60
C SER A 91 1.06 3.65 12.07
N ASP A 92 1.23 4.82 12.70
CA ASP A 92 0.63 6.08 12.26
C ASP A 92 1.00 6.38 10.80
N GLY A 93 2.25 6.06 10.41
CA GLY A 93 2.76 6.12 9.05
C GLY A 93 2.02 5.20 8.09
N PHE A 94 1.80 3.95 8.46
CA PHE A 94 1.07 2.98 7.65
C PHE A 94 -0.41 3.37 7.51
N GLU A 95 -1.06 3.76 8.59
CA GLU A 95 -2.43 4.25 8.63
C GLU A 95 -2.63 5.47 7.74
N ALA A 96 -1.79 6.50 7.91
CA ALA A 96 -1.89 7.75 7.16
C ALA A 96 -1.64 7.56 5.65
N THR A 97 -0.88 6.54 5.26
CA THR A 97 -0.60 6.24 3.85
C THR A 97 -1.72 5.45 3.17
N HIS A 98 -2.41 4.58 3.90
CA HIS A 98 -3.50 3.77 3.35
C HIS A 98 -4.88 4.40 3.57
N GLY A 99 -5.00 5.39 4.46
CA GLY A 99 -6.21 6.18 4.66
C GLY A 99 -7.05 5.76 5.86
N PHE A 100 -6.44 5.12 6.86
CA PHE A 100 -6.98 4.97 8.21
C PHE A 100 -6.73 6.26 9.02
N ASP A 101 -7.41 6.40 10.16
CA ASP A 101 -7.21 7.51 11.10
C ASP A 101 -6.30 7.07 12.25
N PRO A 102 -5.05 7.58 12.35
CA PRO A 102 -4.05 7.18 13.38
C PRO A 102 -4.40 7.47 14.85
N LEU A 103 -5.66 7.77 15.14
CA LEU A 103 -6.17 8.18 16.44
C LEU A 103 -7.48 7.47 16.79
N GLU A 104 -7.93 6.50 15.98
CA GLU A 104 -9.16 5.74 16.14
C GLU A 104 -8.89 4.25 15.92
N ASP A 105 -8.88 3.48 17.01
CA ASP A 105 -8.46 2.08 17.00
C ASP A 105 -9.45 1.11 16.30
N ASP A 106 -10.67 1.54 15.99
CA ASP A 106 -11.74 0.74 15.34
C ASP A 106 -12.63 1.67 14.49
N GLU A 107 -12.17 2.04 13.28
CA GLU A 107 -12.85 3.02 12.41
C GLU A 107 -14.27 2.54 12.03
N ASN A 108 -14.49 1.23 11.88
CA ASN A 108 -15.76 0.68 11.44
C ASN A 108 -16.71 0.27 12.59
N ASN A 109 -16.26 0.41 13.85
CA ASN A 109 -16.99 0.11 15.08
C ASN A 109 -17.52 -1.35 15.15
N ASN A 110 -16.75 -2.32 14.63
CA ASN A 110 -17.13 -3.73 14.63
C ASN A 110 -16.59 -4.50 15.87
N SER A 111 -15.91 -3.80 16.79
CA SER A 111 -15.24 -4.37 17.99
C SER A 111 -14.01 -5.23 17.69
N ILE A 112 -13.40 -5.05 16.53
CA ILE A 112 -12.10 -5.60 16.12
C ILE A 112 -11.22 -4.37 15.83
N PRO A 113 -10.05 -4.24 16.45
CA PRO A 113 -9.14 -3.13 16.13
C PRO A 113 -8.73 -3.13 14.67
N ASP A 114 -8.47 -1.97 14.07
CA ASP A 114 -8.17 -1.87 12.64
C ASP A 114 -6.95 -2.71 12.25
N GLY A 115 -5.89 -2.76 13.06
CA GLY A 115 -4.74 -3.67 12.84
C GLY A 115 -5.08 -5.16 12.81
N ASP A 116 -6.07 -5.61 13.59
CA ASP A 116 -6.57 -6.99 13.64
C ASP A 116 -7.63 -7.27 12.54
N ASP A 117 -8.20 -6.25 11.90
CA ASP A 117 -9.23 -6.38 10.88
C ASP A 117 -8.64 -6.78 9.51
N ASP A 118 -9.48 -7.40 8.68
CA ASP A 118 -9.17 -7.79 7.29
C ASP A 118 -10.05 -6.93 6.37
N TRP A 119 -9.59 -5.69 6.13
CA TRP A 119 -10.45 -4.64 5.57
C TRP A 119 -10.85 -4.93 4.11
N ASP A 120 -9.99 -5.61 3.36
CA ASP A 120 -10.24 -5.96 1.96
C ASP A 120 -10.76 -7.40 1.73
N GLY A 121 -10.70 -8.25 2.76
CA GLY A 121 -11.26 -9.59 2.78
C GLY A 121 -10.40 -10.64 2.08
N ASP A 122 -9.09 -10.41 1.93
CA ASP A 122 -8.15 -11.35 1.32
C ASP A 122 -7.67 -12.46 2.28
N GLY A 123 -8.03 -12.35 3.56
CA GLY A 123 -7.68 -13.28 4.63
C GLY A 123 -6.42 -12.92 5.41
N THR A 124 -5.84 -11.75 5.17
CA THR A 124 -4.71 -11.18 5.90
C THR A 124 -5.21 -9.99 6.73
N SER A 125 -4.76 -9.84 7.98
CA SER A 125 -5.11 -8.64 8.75
C SER A 125 -4.23 -7.45 8.37
N ASN A 126 -4.73 -6.23 8.58
CA ASN A 126 -4.04 -5.00 8.19
C ASN A 126 -2.63 -4.88 8.83
N GLU A 127 -2.43 -5.30 10.09
CA GLU A 127 -1.08 -5.35 10.74
C GLU A 127 -0.12 -6.31 10.00
N ASN A 128 -0.63 -7.47 9.57
CA ASN A 128 0.18 -8.44 8.84
C ASN A 128 0.55 -7.92 7.44
N GLU A 129 -0.32 -7.10 6.84
CA GLU A 129 -0.09 -6.43 5.57
C GLU A 129 0.96 -5.32 5.68
N GLU A 130 0.97 -4.56 6.79
CA GLU A 130 2.06 -3.63 7.09
C GLU A 130 3.41 -4.35 7.09
N THR A 131 3.49 -5.48 7.79
CA THR A 131 4.71 -6.30 7.84
C THR A 131 5.07 -6.89 6.46
N ALA A 132 4.08 -7.19 5.64
CA ALA A 132 4.26 -7.70 4.27
C ALA A 132 4.55 -6.61 3.23
N ALA A 133 4.42 -5.33 3.61
CA ALA A 133 4.44 -4.17 2.72
C ALA A 133 3.41 -4.30 1.58
N SER A 134 2.21 -4.75 1.92
CA SER A 134 1.05 -4.83 1.03
C SER A 134 0.01 -3.74 1.35
N ASP A 135 -1.06 -3.65 0.56
CA ASP A 135 -2.04 -2.57 0.66
C ASP A 135 -3.34 -3.13 1.25
N PRO A 136 -3.73 -2.74 2.49
CA PRO A 136 -4.90 -3.25 3.21
C PRO A 136 -6.25 -2.87 2.60
N ARG A 137 -6.22 -2.16 1.46
CA ARG A 137 -7.40 -1.82 0.67
C ARG A 137 -7.34 -2.44 -0.73
N ASP A 138 -6.32 -3.23 -1.05
CA ASP A 138 -6.18 -3.94 -2.31
C ASP A 138 -6.19 -5.47 -2.07
N PRO A 139 -7.34 -6.15 -2.24
CA PRO A 139 -7.47 -7.58 -1.98
C PRO A 139 -6.68 -8.47 -2.96
N TYR A 140 -5.90 -7.84 -3.82
CA TYR A 140 -5.04 -8.45 -4.79
C TYR A 140 -3.56 -8.19 -4.55
N ASN A 141 -3.19 -7.32 -3.61
CA ASN A 141 -1.82 -6.98 -3.24
C ASN A 141 -0.93 -6.64 -4.46
N GLY A 142 -1.50 -5.95 -5.45
CA GLY A 142 -0.86 -5.61 -6.73
C GLY A 142 -0.66 -6.78 -7.70
N PHE A 143 -1.12 -7.99 -7.38
CA PHE A 143 -0.98 -9.18 -8.21
C PHE A 143 -2.19 -9.38 -9.13
N PRO A 144 -1.99 -9.55 -10.45
CA PRO A 144 -3.09 -9.90 -11.34
C PRO A 144 -3.48 -11.38 -11.19
N TYR A 145 -4.78 -11.65 -11.05
CA TYR A 145 -5.34 -13.00 -11.07
C TYR A 145 -5.91 -13.37 -12.43
N ILE A 146 -5.93 -14.66 -12.72
CA ILE A 146 -6.60 -15.27 -13.85
C ILE A 146 -7.92 -15.87 -13.37
N LEU A 147 -9.02 -15.42 -13.94
CA LEU A 147 -10.34 -16.03 -13.76
C LEU A 147 -10.65 -16.94 -14.95
N SER A 148 -10.81 -18.24 -14.70
CA SER A 148 -11.15 -19.24 -15.72
C SER A 148 -12.49 -19.88 -15.40
N LEU A 149 -13.40 -19.97 -16.37
CA LEU A 149 -14.63 -20.75 -16.21
C LEU A 149 -14.31 -22.25 -16.31
N LEU A 150 -14.66 -23.01 -15.29
CA LEU A 150 -14.50 -24.46 -15.24
C LEU A 150 -15.74 -25.21 -15.74
N SER A 151 -16.95 -24.71 -15.42
CA SER A 151 -18.21 -25.35 -15.85
C SER A 151 -19.41 -24.40 -15.82
N GLY A 152 -20.51 -24.82 -16.44
CA GLY A 152 -21.82 -24.17 -16.35
C GLY A 152 -22.12 -23.21 -17.50
N ASP A 153 -21.30 -23.13 -18.54
CA ASP A 153 -21.63 -22.40 -19.76
C ASP A 153 -22.56 -23.19 -20.71
N PHE A 154 -23.08 -22.50 -21.72
CA PHE A 154 -23.89 -23.07 -22.82
C PHE A 154 -25.15 -23.85 -22.40
N GLN A 155 -25.72 -23.49 -21.26
CA GLN A 155 -26.97 -24.07 -20.77
C GLN A 155 -28.19 -23.34 -21.33
N VAL A 156 -29.29 -24.06 -21.54
CA VAL A 156 -30.56 -23.51 -22.01
C VAL A 156 -31.66 -23.86 -21.02
N VAL A 157 -32.29 -22.83 -20.47
CA VAL A 157 -33.38 -22.97 -19.50
C VAL A 157 -34.53 -21.99 -19.78
N GLY A 158 -35.67 -22.23 -19.15
CA GLY A 158 -36.85 -21.36 -19.24
C GLY A 158 -36.77 -20.16 -18.29
N ASN A 159 -37.61 -19.16 -18.52
CA ASN A 159 -37.76 -18.04 -17.60
C ASN A 159 -38.19 -18.55 -16.20
N GLY A 160 -37.57 -18.00 -15.17
CA GLY A 160 -37.88 -18.23 -13.77
C GLY A 160 -37.18 -19.43 -13.17
N THR A 161 -36.30 -20.08 -13.94
CA THR A 161 -35.57 -21.29 -13.55
C THR A 161 -34.08 -21.03 -13.38
N TYR A 162 -33.45 -21.79 -12.47
CA TYR A 162 -32.00 -21.83 -12.34
C TYR A 162 -31.39 -22.63 -13.48
N LEU A 163 -30.14 -22.30 -13.84
CA LEU A 163 -29.31 -23.21 -14.61
C LEU A 163 -29.18 -24.55 -13.88
N PRO A 164 -29.30 -25.70 -14.58
CA PRO A 164 -29.19 -27.01 -13.95
C PRO A 164 -27.80 -27.27 -13.38
N ASP A 165 -26.74 -26.83 -14.08
CA ASP A 165 -25.37 -26.84 -13.60
C ASP A 165 -24.98 -25.44 -13.11
N PRO A 166 -24.29 -25.31 -11.96
CA PRO A 166 -23.80 -24.01 -11.51
C PRO A 166 -22.65 -23.52 -12.38
N LEU A 167 -22.47 -22.20 -12.40
CA LEU A 167 -21.27 -21.58 -12.95
C LEU A 167 -20.14 -21.78 -11.96
N VAL A 168 -19.08 -22.49 -12.36
CA VAL A 168 -17.92 -22.73 -11.51
C VAL A 168 -16.72 -22.06 -12.15
N PHE A 169 -16.04 -21.21 -11.39
CA PHE A 169 -14.84 -20.49 -11.81
C PHE A 169 -13.65 -20.93 -10.97
N LYS A 170 -12.46 -20.86 -11.58
CA LYS A 170 -11.18 -20.96 -10.88
C LYS A 170 -10.49 -19.61 -10.92
N VAL A 171 -10.03 -19.18 -9.76
CA VAL A 171 -9.09 -18.07 -9.57
C VAL A 171 -7.69 -18.66 -9.39
N SER A 172 -6.74 -18.16 -10.16
CA SER A 172 -5.34 -18.57 -10.07
C SER A 172 -4.38 -17.41 -10.25
N ASP A 173 -3.18 -17.56 -9.73
CA ASP A 173 -2.05 -16.67 -10.04
C ASP A 173 -1.64 -16.80 -11.53
N LEU A 174 -0.69 -15.96 -11.97
CA LEU A 174 -0.12 -16.03 -13.32
C LEU A 174 0.60 -17.37 -13.62
N GLY A 175 0.98 -18.13 -12.59
CA GLY A 175 1.56 -19.47 -12.70
C GLY A 175 0.52 -20.58 -12.85
N GLY A 176 -0.77 -20.27 -12.69
CA GLY A 176 -1.88 -21.23 -12.72
C GLY A 176 -2.14 -21.94 -11.38
N ASN A 177 -1.44 -21.56 -10.31
CA ASN A 177 -1.69 -22.07 -8.96
C ASN A 177 -2.99 -21.48 -8.44
N ALA A 178 -3.80 -22.30 -7.77
CA ALA A 178 -5.07 -21.84 -7.23
C ALA A 178 -4.84 -20.87 -6.06
N THR A 179 -5.65 -19.82 -5.99
CA THR A 179 -5.53 -18.75 -5.00
C THR A 179 -6.83 -18.62 -4.22
N ALA A 180 -6.76 -18.86 -2.91
CA ALA A 180 -7.89 -18.79 -2.00
C ALA A 180 -8.18 -17.35 -1.56
N SER A 181 -9.37 -17.14 -1.00
CA SER A 181 -9.83 -15.87 -0.43
C SER A 181 -9.89 -14.68 -1.39
N VAL A 182 -9.62 -14.87 -2.68
CA VAL A 182 -9.63 -13.77 -3.65
C VAL A 182 -11.07 -13.34 -3.93
N PRO A 183 -11.49 -12.10 -3.57
CA PRO A 183 -12.84 -11.63 -3.82
C PRO A 183 -13.02 -11.30 -5.31
N VAL A 184 -14.12 -11.78 -5.89
CA VAL A 184 -14.49 -11.48 -7.28
C VAL A 184 -15.94 -11.00 -7.35
N THR A 185 -16.16 -9.84 -7.97
CA THR A 185 -17.49 -9.27 -8.17
C THR A 185 -18.06 -9.68 -9.52
N PHE A 186 -19.21 -10.36 -9.50
CA PHE A 186 -19.93 -10.81 -10.67
C PHE A 186 -21.19 -9.99 -10.87
N HIS A 187 -21.41 -9.51 -12.09
CA HIS A 187 -22.61 -8.80 -12.49
C HIS A 187 -23.46 -9.67 -13.40
N ALA A 188 -24.71 -9.92 -13.01
CA ALA A 188 -25.67 -10.55 -13.90
C ALA A 188 -26.09 -9.57 -15.02
N PRO A 189 -26.42 -10.08 -16.21
CA PRO A 189 -27.01 -9.26 -17.27
C PRO A 189 -28.34 -8.66 -16.81
N THR A 190 -28.42 -7.32 -16.76
CA THR A 190 -29.57 -6.57 -16.26
C THR A 190 -30.89 -7.03 -16.88
N GLY A 191 -31.87 -7.36 -16.04
CA GLY A 191 -33.22 -7.75 -16.45
C GLY A 191 -33.33 -9.11 -17.15
N ARG A 192 -32.25 -9.89 -17.25
CA ARG A 192 -32.27 -11.21 -17.90
C ARG A 192 -31.93 -12.35 -16.93
N ALA A 193 -31.19 -12.06 -15.87
CA ALA A 193 -30.81 -13.04 -14.89
C ALA A 193 -30.50 -12.39 -13.54
N LYS A 194 -30.42 -13.23 -12.51
CA LYS A 194 -29.89 -12.90 -11.19
C LYS A 194 -28.94 -14.00 -10.70
N LEU A 195 -28.03 -13.63 -9.80
CA LEU A 195 -27.02 -14.51 -9.21
C LEU A 195 -27.38 -14.84 -7.75
N SER A 196 -26.87 -15.97 -7.26
CA SER A 196 -26.95 -16.41 -5.87
C SER A 196 -25.76 -17.33 -5.55
N THR A 197 -25.37 -17.40 -4.28
CA THR A 197 -24.37 -18.35 -3.77
C THR A 197 -24.94 -19.76 -3.52
N SER A 198 -26.27 -19.92 -3.58
CA SER A 198 -26.95 -21.20 -3.38
C SER A 198 -28.25 -21.33 -4.16
N LEU A 199 -28.72 -22.55 -4.37
CA LEU A 199 -30.06 -22.80 -4.90
C LEU A 199 -31.13 -22.25 -3.94
N ASN A 200 -32.03 -21.42 -4.47
CA ASN A 200 -33.06 -20.70 -3.70
C ASN A 200 -32.51 -19.71 -2.65
N GLY A 201 -31.24 -19.33 -2.75
CA GLY A 201 -30.67 -18.23 -1.96
C GLY A 201 -31.18 -16.86 -2.42
N THR A 202 -30.70 -15.82 -1.74
CA THR A 202 -31.00 -14.43 -2.10
C THR A 202 -30.49 -14.12 -3.50
N LEU A 203 -31.41 -13.68 -4.36
CA LEU A 203 -31.08 -13.29 -5.73
C LEU A 203 -30.58 -11.84 -5.77
N SER A 204 -29.45 -11.62 -6.43
CA SER A 204 -28.86 -10.30 -6.63
C SER A 204 -28.48 -10.06 -8.09
N GLU A 205 -28.44 -8.80 -8.50
CA GLU A 205 -27.87 -8.40 -9.80
C GLU A 205 -26.34 -8.31 -9.76
N SER A 206 -25.76 -8.16 -8.57
CA SER A 206 -24.32 -8.10 -8.33
C SER A 206 -23.97 -8.89 -7.08
N LEU A 207 -22.91 -9.68 -7.13
CA LEU A 207 -22.46 -10.48 -6.00
C LEU A 207 -20.94 -10.53 -5.97
N THR A 208 -20.36 -10.20 -4.82
CA THR A 208 -18.94 -10.42 -4.53
C THR A 208 -18.81 -11.72 -3.77
N VAL A 209 -17.97 -12.63 -4.27
CA VAL A 209 -17.70 -13.94 -3.66
C VAL A 209 -16.21 -14.19 -3.66
N SER A 210 -15.66 -14.56 -2.51
CA SER A 210 -14.27 -14.98 -2.38
C SER A 210 -14.07 -16.43 -2.80
N SER A 211 -12.94 -16.72 -3.44
CA SER A 211 -12.58 -18.09 -3.80
C SER A 211 -12.34 -18.96 -2.56
N ASP A 212 -12.70 -20.25 -2.65
CA ASP A 212 -12.44 -21.20 -1.57
C ASP A 212 -10.95 -21.61 -1.49
N GLY A 213 -10.62 -22.52 -0.55
CA GLY A 213 -9.26 -23.04 -0.39
C GLY A 213 -8.65 -23.73 -1.62
N ASN A 214 -9.45 -24.03 -2.64
CA ASN A 214 -9.01 -24.57 -3.93
C ASN A 214 -9.06 -23.51 -5.05
N GLY A 215 -9.18 -22.23 -4.70
CA GLY A 215 -9.34 -21.13 -5.63
C GLY A 215 -10.62 -21.21 -6.45
N THR A 216 -11.68 -21.86 -5.96
CA THR A 216 -12.92 -22.08 -6.71
C THR A 216 -14.03 -21.15 -6.25
N ILE A 217 -14.81 -20.63 -7.19
CA ILE A 217 -16.05 -19.87 -6.93
C ILE A 217 -17.21 -20.57 -7.62
N THR A 218 -18.29 -20.83 -6.89
CA THR A 218 -19.51 -21.44 -7.43
C THR A 218 -20.68 -20.47 -7.34
N LEU A 219 -21.35 -20.24 -8.47
CA LEU A 219 -22.49 -19.35 -8.60
C LEU A 219 -23.71 -20.06 -9.19
N TYR A 220 -24.87 -19.70 -8.68
CA TYR A 220 -26.16 -20.15 -9.20
C TYR A 220 -26.84 -18.99 -9.92
N LEU A 221 -27.10 -19.18 -11.21
CA LEU A 221 -27.77 -18.19 -12.05
C LEU A 221 -29.23 -18.59 -12.26
N ARG A 222 -30.15 -17.66 -12.00
CA ARG A 222 -31.57 -17.79 -12.33
C ARG A 222 -31.93 -16.86 -13.47
N VAL A 223 -32.57 -17.38 -14.50
CA VAL A 223 -33.04 -16.60 -15.64
C VAL A 223 -34.38 -15.92 -15.29
N GLU A 224 -34.54 -14.67 -15.69
CA GLU A 224 -35.76 -13.84 -15.48
C GLU A 224 -36.49 -13.52 -16.80
#